data_AF-A0A2G8KBZ7-F1
#
_entry.id   AF-A0A2G8KBZ7-F1
#
_cell.length_a   1.000
_cell.length_b   1.000
_cell.length_c   1.000
_cell.angle_alpha   90.00
_cell.angle_beta   90.00
_cell.angle_gamma   90.00
#
_symmetry.space_group_name_H-M   'P 1'
#
loop_
_entity.id
_entity.type
_entity.pdbx_description
1 polymer ?
#
loop_
_entity_poly.entity_id
_entity_poly.type
_entity_poly.pdbx_seq_one_letter_code
_entity_poly.pdbx_strand_id
1 'polypeptide(L)'
;MVFTITVIYSRKIQLHWNFVDFKAAFDTIWGEVLWKCLCSIGVDPKLVDLIARMYEKIKCSVMVNGKITKWFEVQVGVRQGCLLSPCLFNIYLEFVMKEIQNLDLGLKMGNMCMNNIRYADDTTLIEMDLDSLQEATNKLQEACTRWGMKINPTKCKIISEDTKDVSTC
;
A
#
# COMPACT_ATOMS: atom_id res chain seq x y z
N MET A 1 -4.57 -18.95 2.60
CA MET A 1 -4.48 -18.21 1.32
C MET A 1 -4.45 -19.15 0.12
N VAL A 2 -3.44 -20.01 -0.03
CA VAL A 2 -3.36 -20.97 -1.17
C VAL A 2 -4.59 -21.88 -1.26
N PHE A 3 -4.98 -22.53 -0.16
CA PHE A 3 -6.19 -23.36 -0.10
C PHE A 3 -7.47 -22.61 -0.48
N THR A 4 -7.55 -21.32 -0.17
CA THR A 4 -8.74 -20.49 -0.36
C THR A 4 -8.95 -20.17 -1.84
N ILE A 5 -7.87 -19.77 -2.54
CA ILE A 5 -7.87 -19.56 -3.99
C ILE A 5 -8.17 -20.87 -4.71
N THR A 6 -7.63 -22.01 -4.25
CA THR A 6 -7.94 -23.32 -4.82
C THR A 6 -9.42 -23.71 -4.68
N VAL A 7 -10.08 -23.38 -3.57
CA VAL A 7 -11.51 -23.62 -3.38
C VAL A 7 -12.36 -22.76 -4.32
N ILE A 8 -12.00 -21.48 -4.51
CA ILE A 8 -12.70 -20.60 -5.45
C ILE A 8 -12.53 -21.12 -6.89
N TYR A 9 -11.29 -21.45 -7.27
CA TYR A 9 -10.97 -22.00 -8.59
C TYR A 9 -11.72 -23.29 -8.88
N SER A 10 -11.80 -24.20 -7.90
CA SER A 10 -12.56 -25.45 -8.04
C SER A 10 -14.08 -25.26 -8.09
N ARG A 11 -14.59 -24.12 -7.58
CA ARG A 11 -16.01 -23.74 -7.66
C ARG A 11 -16.38 -22.90 -8.89
N LYS A 12 -15.41 -22.54 -9.75
CA LYS A 12 -15.60 -21.66 -10.91
C LYS A 12 -16.27 -20.32 -10.56
N ILE A 13 -15.92 -19.77 -9.40
CA ILE A 13 -16.36 -18.42 -9.04
C ILE A 13 -15.47 -17.45 -9.78
N GLN A 14 -16.07 -16.59 -10.61
CA GLN A 14 -15.35 -15.58 -11.35
C GLN A 14 -14.78 -14.53 -10.39
N LEU A 15 -13.49 -14.24 -10.53
CA LEU A 15 -12.81 -13.22 -9.76
C LEU A 15 -12.23 -12.12 -10.65
N HIS A 16 -12.22 -10.92 -10.10
CA HIS A 16 -11.55 -9.74 -10.64
C HIS A 16 -10.47 -9.27 -9.67
N TRP A 17 -9.31 -8.95 -10.22
CA TRP A 17 -8.10 -8.60 -9.47
C TRP A 17 -7.65 -7.21 -9.90
N ASN A 18 -7.50 -6.29 -8.94
CA ASN A 18 -6.86 -4.99 -9.22
C ASN A 18 -5.46 -4.96 -8.59
N PHE A 19 -4.42 -4.98 -9.41
CA PHE A 19 -3.03 -4.80 -9.00
C PHE A 19 -2.75 -3.30 -8.85
N VAL A 20 -2.63 -2.86 -7.60
CA VAL A 20 -2.48 -1.46 -7.22
C VAL A 20 -0.99 -1.10 -7.15
N ASP A 21 -0.60 -0.06 -7.89
CA ASP A 21 0.73 0.55 -7.84
C ASP A 21 0.65 1.90 -7.11
N PHE A 22 1.53 2.14 -6.13
CA PHE A 22 1.59 3.41 -5.41
C PHE A 22 2.61 4.37 -6.04
N LYS A 23 2.19 5.60 -6.30
CA LYS A 23 3.06 6.64 -6.84
C LYS A 23 4.07 7.11 -5.79
N ALA A 24 5.37 6.90 -6.05
CA ALA A 24 6.46 7.33 -5.18
C ALA A 24 6.26 6.88 -3.73
N ALA A 25 5.98 5.58 -3.55
CA ALA A 25 5.52 5.00 -2.30
C ALA A 25 6.40 5.34 -1.09
N PHE A 26 7.73 5.19 -1.23
CA PHE A 26 8.68 5.52 -0.17
C PHE A 26 8.75 7.03 0.12
N ASP A 27 8.54 7.89 -0.88
CA ASP A 27 8.74 9.35 -0.78
C ASP A 27 7.52 10.10 -0.22
N THR A 28 6.40 9.40 0.00
CA THR A 28 5.11 10.01 0.40
C THR A 28 4.74 9.78 1.86
N ILE A 29 5.53 9.01 2.60
CA ILE A 29 5.22 8.61 3.99
C ILE A 29 5.40 9.75 4.98
N TRP A 30 4.36 10.06 5.75
CA TRP A 30 4.43 11.09 6.79
C TRP A 30 5.06 10.52 8.07
N GLY A 31 6.25 11.02 8.43
CA GLY A 31 6.99 10.57 9.61
C GLY A 31 6.17 10.63 10.90
N GLU A 32 5.49 11.76 11.15
CA GLU A 32 4.67 11.93 12.37
C GLU A 32 3.57 10.87 12.53
N VAL A 33 2.95 10.46 11.42
CA VAL A 33 1.93 9.41 11.42
C VAL A 33 2.60 8.05 11.61
N LEU A 34 3.71 7.79 10.91
CA LEU A 34 4.48 6.55 11.05
C LEU A 34 4.92 6.29 12.50
N TRP A 35 5.40 7.31 13.22
CA TRP A 35 5.78 7.16 14.63
C TRP A 35 4.59 6.77 15.51
N LYS A 36 3.42 7.34 15.26
CA LYS A 36 2.17 6.96 15.95
C LYS A 36 1.75 5.53 15.59
N CYS A 37 1.92 5.10 14.34
CA CYS A 37 1.67 3.72 13.93
C CYS A 37 2.58 2.73 14.66
N LEU A 38 3.87 3.05 14.83
CA LEU A 38 4.79 2.20 15.60
C LEU A 38 4.37 2.08 17.07
N CYS A 39 3.97 3.19 17.69
CA CYS A 39 3.44 3.17 19.06
C CYS A 39 2.15 2.34 19.16
N SER A 40 1.24 2.45 18.19
CA SER A 40 -0.06 1.75 18.24
C SER A 40 0.05 0.24 18.09
N ILE A 41 1.11 -0.26 17.44
CA ILE A 41 1.42 -1.69 17.35
C ILE A 41 2.29 -2.21 18.52
N GLY A 42 2.61 -1.35 19.50
CA GLY A 42 3.30 -1.74 20.73
C GLY A 42 4.83 -1.70 20.66
N VAL A 43 5.43 -0.99 19.70
CA VAL A 43 6.89 -0.78 19.69
C VAL A 43 7.29 0.09 20.88
N ASP A 44 8.39 -0.28 21.58
CA ASP A 44 8.91 0.48 22.71
C ASP A 44 9.13 1.96 22.33
N PRO A 45 8.58 2.93 23.07
CA PRO A 45 8.74 4.36 22.79
C PRO A 45 10.20 4.81 22.64
N LYS A 46 11.15 4.19 23.34
CA LYS A 46 12.59 4.47 23.20
C LYS A 46 13.12 4.06 21.82
N LEU A 47 12.65 2.92 21.30
CA LEU A 47 13.01 2.48 19.96
C LEU A 47 12.34 3.37 18.91
N VAL A 48 11.09 3.78 19.13
CA VAL A 48 10.41 4.75 18.24
C VAL A 48 11.16 6.08 18.21
N ASP A 49 11.58 6.62 19.36
CA ASP A 49 12.39 7.84 19.43
C ASP A 49 13.73 7.69 18.71
N LEU A 50 14.41 6.55 18.88
CA LEU A 50 15.65 6.26 18.16
C LEU A 50 15.44 6.25 16.64
N ILE A 51 14.39 5.57 16.17
CA ILE A 51 14.05 5.54 14.74
C ILE A 51 13.71 6.95 14.26
N ALA A 52 12.87 7.70 14.98
CA ALA A 52 12.48 9.05 14.60
C ALA A 52 13.71 9.97 14.44
N ARG A 53 14.64 9.94 15.40
CA ARG A 53 15.91 10.69 15.33
C ARG A 53 16.79 10.28 14.15
N MET A 54 16.78 9.00 13.75
CA MET A 54 17.49 8.56 12.54
C MET A 54 16.92 9.18 11.26
N TYR A 55 15.69 9.70 11.29
CA TYR A 55 15.02 10.35 10.18
C TYR A 55 14.93 11.89 10.33
N GLU A 56 15.43 12.47 11.41
CA GLU A 56 15.50 13.93 11.60
C GLU A 56 16.62 14.56 10.76
N LYS A 57 16.35 15.77 10.22
CA LYS A 57 17.33 16.62 9.53
C LYS A 57 18.09 15.93 8.39
N ILE A 58 17.48 14.91 7.77
CA ILE A 58 18.05 14.25 6.60
C ILE A 58 18.13 15.28 5.48
N LYS A 59 19.30 15.37 4.84
CA LYS A 59 19.48 16.13 3.61
C LYS A 59 19.78 15.17 2.46
N CYS A 60 19.24 15.45 1.29
CA CYS A 60 19.51 14.73 0.06
C CYS A 60 19.95 15.69 -1.05
N SER A 61 20.66 15.13 -2.03
CA SER A 61 21.01 15.79 -3.29
C SER A 61 20.93 14.76 -4.40
N VAL A 62 20.53 15.17 -5.60
CA VAL A 62 20.39 14.27 -6.74
C VAL A 62 21.55 14.49 -7.71
N MET A 63 22.10 13.42 -8.28
CA MET A 63 23.06 13.52 -9.37
C MET A 63 22.32 13.48 -10.70
N VAL A 64 22.44 14.54 -11.50
CA VAL A 64 21.83 14.66 -12.83
C VAL A 64 22.93 14.99 -13.83
N ASN A 65 23.12 14.13 -14.83
CA ASN A 65 24.15 14.28 -15.87
C ASN A 65 25.56 14.54 -15.29
N GLY A 66 25.94 13.81 -14.24
CA GLY A 66 27.23 13.94 -13.56
C GLY A 66 27.39 15.18 -12.66
N LYS A 67 26.36 16.02 -12.52
CA LYS A 67 26.35 17.18 -11.61
C LYS A 67 25.45 16.93 -10.42
N ILE A 68 25.91 17.31 -9.24
CA ILE A 68 25.16 17.19 -7.98
C ILE A 68 24.31 18.45 -7.80
N THR A 69 23.02 18.29 -7.50
CA THR A 69 22.12 19.40 -7.18
C THR A 69 22.47 20.01 -5.81
N LYS A 70 21.88 21.17 -5.50
CA LYS A 70 21.93 21.68 -4.13
C LYS A 70 21.30 20.68 -3.16
N TRP A 71 21.86 20.61 -1.96
CA TRP A 71 21.29 19.85 -0.86
C TRP A 71 19.96 20.46 -0.44
N PHE A 72 18.96 19.60 -0.24
CA PHE A 72 17.66 19.96 0.31
C PHE A 72 17.30 19.03 1.46
N GLU A 73 16.47 19.50 2.39
CA GLU A 73 16.00 18.71 3.52
C GLU A 73 14.85 17.80 3.09
N VAL A 74 14.88 16.55 3.54
CA VAL A 74 13.83 15.56 3.31
C VAL A 74 12.84 15.64 4.47
N GLN A 75 11.63 16.13 4.18
CA GLN A 75 10.58 16.30 5.19
C GLN A 75 9.56 15.15 5.19
N VAL A 76 9.47 14.42 4.09
CA VAL A 76 8.50 13.36 3.87
C VAL A 76 9.21 12.17 3.24
N GLY A 77 8.72 10.99 3.57
CA GLY A 77 9.20 9.74 3.03
C GLY A 77 10.22 9.04 3.91
N VAL A 78 10.49 7.81 3.54
CA VAL A 78 11.50 6.94 4.13
C VAL A 78 12.64 6.74 3.13
N ARG A 79 13.88 6.62 3.63
CA ARG A 79 15.09 6.55 2.81
C ARG A 79 15.12 5.30 1.93
N GLN A 80 15.12 5.48 0.61
CA GLN A 80 15.35 4.37 -0.32
C GLN A 80 16.76 3.78 -0.09
N GLY A 81 16.88 2.45 -0.13
CA GLY A 81 18.13 1.73 0.15
C GLY A 81 18.48 1.54 1.64
N CYS A 82 17.70 2.10 2.57
CA CYS A 82 17.83 1.79 3.99
C CYS A 82 17.10 0.49 4.34
N LEU A 83 17.73 -0.40 5.11
CA LEU A 83 17.17 -1.70 5.51
C LEU A 83 15.86 -1.59 6.30
N LEU A 84 15.67 -0.51 7.06
CA LEU A 84 14.46 -0.29 7.85
C LEU A 84 13.29 0.24 7.02
N SER A 85 13.58 0.96 5.93
CA SER A 85 12.54 1.66 5.16
C SER A 85 11.45 0.75 4.60
N PRO A 86 11.73 -0.45 4.05
CA PRO A 86 10.68 -1.37 3.62
C PRO A 86 9.74 -1.80 4.77
N CYS A 87 10.30 -2.05 5.95
CA CYS A 87 9.50 -2.42 7.12
C CYS A 87 8.61 -1.26 7.58
N LEU A 88 9.18 -0.05 7.66
CA LEU A 88 8.45 1.16 8.03
C LEU A 88 7.34 1.48 7.02
N PHE A 89 7.62 1.32 5.73
CA PHE A 89 6.63 1.48 4.67
C PHE A 89 5.47 0.49 4.83
N ASN A 90 5.76 -0.80 5.05
CA ASN A 90 4.71 -1.81 5.23
C ASN A 90 3.84 -1.54 6.47
N ILE A 91 4.43 -1.06 7.56
CA ILE A 91 3.68 -0.68 8.78
C ILE A 91 2.74 0.49 8.49
N TYR A 92 3.20 1.48 7.73
CA TYR A 92 2.37 2.61 7.31
C TYR A 92 1.23 2.15 6.39
N LEU A 93 1.55 1.32 5.40
CA LEU A 93 0.57 0.79 4.46
C LEU A 93 -0.50 -0.05 5.20
N GLU A 94 -0.10 -0.88 6.17
CA GLU A 94 -1.03 -1.62 7.02
C GLU A 94 -2.00 -0.70 7.78
N PHE A 95 -1.50 0.42 8.30
CA PHE A 95 -2.35 1.42 8.94
C PHE A 95 -3.39 2.01 7.99
N VAL A 96 -3.01 2.34 6.75
CA VAL A 96 -3.95 2.83 5.72
C VAL A 96 -4.95 1.75 5.33
N MET A 97 -4.50 0.51 5.13
CA MET A 97 -5.35 -0.62 4.70
C MET A 97 -6.39 -1.01 5.75
N LYS A 98 -6.13 -0.78 7.04
CA LYS A 98 -7.12 -1.01 8.11
C LYS A 98 -8.37 -0.13 7.97
N GLU A 99 -8.29 1.02 7.30
CA GLU A 99 -9.48 1.86 7.06
C GLU A 99 -10.46 1.21 6.07
N ILE A 100 -9.97 0.34 5.18
CA ILE A 100 -10.81 -0.33 4.18
C ILE A 100 -11.13 -1.79 4.54
N GLN A 101 -10.52 -2.33 5.61
CA GLN A 101 -10.70 -3.73 6.00
C GLN A 101 -12.11 -4.07 6.49
N ASN A 102 -12.84 -3.09 7.06
CA ASN A 102 -14.19 -3.28 7.60
C ASN A 102 -15.29 -2.76 6.67
N LEU A 103 -14.94 -2.38 5.43
CA LEU A 103 -15.94 -2.13 4.41
C LEU A 103 -16.49 -3.49 3.99
N ASP A 104 -17.79 -3.59 3.73
CA ASP A 104 -18.47 -4.85 3.37
C ASP A 104 -18.13 -5.29 1.92
N LEU A 105 -16.88 -5.08 1.54
CA LEU A 105 -16.23 -5.31 0.26
C LEU A 105 -15.21 -6.43 0.46
N GLY A 106 -15.15 -7.36 -0.49
CA GLY A 106 -14.24 -8.49 -0.50
C GLY A 106 -14.92 -9.84 -0.57
N LEU A 107 -14.11 -10.87 -0.72
CA LEU A 107 -14.54 -12.25 -0.78
C LEU A 107 -14.94 -12.74 0.62
N LYS A 108 -16.25 -12.87 0.84
CA LYS A 108 -16.81 -13.46 2.06
C LYS A 108 -16.76 -14.99 1.99
N MET A 109 -15.99 -15.60 2.88
CA MET A 109 -15.85 -17.04 3.00
C MET A 109 -16.01 -17.49 4.45
N GLY A 110 -17.23 -17.89 4.81
CA GLY A 110 -17.59 -18.19 6.19
C GLY A 110 -17.46 -16.94 7.06
N ASN A 111 -16.63 -17.01 8.09
CA ASN A 111 -16.39 -15.89 9.02
C ASN A 111 -15.21 -15.00 8.61
N MET A 112 -14.63 -15.23 7.42
CA MET A 112 -13.48 -14.46 6.93
C MET A 112 -13.89 -13.64 5.71
N CYS A 113 -13.51 -12.36 5.70
CA CYS A 113 -13.59 -11.51 4.51
C CYS A 113 -12.17 -11.27 4.00
N MET A 114 -11.92 -11.53 2.71
CA MET A 114 -10.64 -11.24 2.05
C MET A 114 -10.88 -10.22 0.94
N ASN A 115 -10.47 -8.99 1.16
CA ASN A 115 -10.59 -7.92 0.16
C ASN A 115 -9.24 -7.55 -0.49
N ASN A 116 -8.13 -8.03 0.05
CA ASN A 116 -6.80 -7.78 -0.51
C ASN A 116 -5.80 -8.91 -0.23
N ILE A 117 -4.79 -9.01 -1.10
CA ILE A 117 -3.55 -9.75 -0.88
C ILE A 117 -2.40 -8.76 -1.06
N ARG A 118 -1.37 -8.86 -0.22
CA ARG A 118 -0.24 -7.93 -0.21
C ARG A 118 1.08 -8.65 -0.06
N TYR A 119 2.09 -8.18 -0.78
CA TYR A 119 3.47 -8.61 -0.61
C TYR A 119 4.40 -7.42 -0.82
N ALA A 120 5.15 -7.05 0.23
CA ALA A 120 5.93 -5.81 0.23
C ALA A 120 5.05 -4.61 -0.17
N ASP A 121 5.41 -3.90 -1.24
CA ASP A 121 4.68 -2.77 -1.80
C ASP A 121 3.56 -3.15 -2.77
N ASP A 122 3.55 -4.40 -3.26
CA ASP A 122 2.49 -4.89 -4.14
C ASP A 122 1.20 -5.11 -3.34
N THR A 123 0.13 -4.43 -3.75
CA THR A 123 -1.21 -4.61 -3.21
C THR A 123 -2.16 -5.06 -4.30
N THR A 124 -2.93 -6.11 -4.05
CA THR A 124 -3.93 -6.60 -4.98
C THR A 124 -5.28 -6.65 -4.31
N LEU A 125 -6.27 -5.93 -4.85
CA LEU A 125 -7.67 -6.01 -4.43
C LEU A 125 -8.38 -7.15 -5.17
N ILE A 126 -9.35 -7.78 -4.52
CA ILE A 126 -10.05 -8.94 -5.07
C ILE A 126 -11.54 -8.82 -4.80
N GLU A 127 -12.34 -8.92 -5.86
CA GLU A 127 -13.80 -8.91 -5.79
C GLU A 127 -14.41 -9.89 -6.81
N MET A 128 -15.70 -10.20 -6.63
CA MET A 128 -16.46 -11.04 -7.57
C MET A 128 -17.09 -10.23 -8.72
N ASP A 129 -17.19 -8.92 -8.58
CA ASP A 129 -17.77 -8.03 -9.58
C ASP A 129 -16.92 -6.75 -9.76
N LEU A 130 -16.94 -6.21 -10.98
CA LEU A 130 -16.13 -5.04 -11.35
C LEU A 130 -16.59 -3.75 -10.64
N ASP A 131 -17.88 -3.61 -10.32
CA ASP A 131 -18.40 -2.42 -9.66
C ASP A 131 -17.92 -2.35 -8.21
N SER A 132 -17.99 -3.45 -7.46
CA SER A 132 -17.40 -3.60 -6.13
C SER A 132 -15.89 -3.44 -6.16
N LEU A 133 -15.20 -3.94 -7.21
CA LEU A 133 -13.75 -3.74 -7.35
C LEU A 133 -13.42 -2.26 -7.52
N GLN A 134 -14.20 -1.54 -8.32
CA GLN A 134 -14.05 -0.11 -8.51
C GLN A 134 -14.39 0.66 -7.22
N GLU A 135 -15.41 0.24 -6.47
CA GLU A 135 -15.74 0.81 -5.16
C GLU A 135 -14.58 0.62 -4.17
N ALA A 136 -14.06 -0.60 -4.05
CA ALA A 136 -12.90 -0.91 -3.21
C ALA A 136 -11.67 -0.08 -3.60
N THR A 137 -11.43 0.09 -4.89
CA THR A 137 -10.34 0.92 -5.42
C THR A 137 -10.54 2.40 -5.07
N ASN A 138 -11.75 2.92 -5.21
CA ASN A 138 -12.09 4.30 -4.83
C ASN A 138 -11.89 4.52 -3.33
N LYS A 139 -12.32 3.58 -2.49
CA LYS A 139 -12.16 3.63 -1.03
C LYS A 139 -10.70 3.58 -0.62
N LEU A 140 -9.91 2.74 -1.27
CA LEU A 140 -8.45 2.73 -1.09
C LEU A 140 -7.83 4.07 -1.49
N GLN A 141 -8.23 4.64 -2.63
CA GLN A 141 -7.73 5.94 -3.09
C GLN A 141 -8.07 7.07 -2.10
N GLU A 142 -9.29 7.07 -1.54
CA GLU A 142 -9.72 8.01 -0.50
C GLU A 142 -8.84 7.89 0.77
N ALA A 143 -8.63 6.66 1.25
CA ALA A 143 -7.79 6.38 2.41
C ALA A 143 -6.32 6.78 2.16
N CYS A 144 -5.74 6.38 1.02
CA CYS A 144 -4.39 6.77 0.64
C CYS A 144 -4.23 8.29 0.60
N THR A 145 -5.17 8.99 -0.03
CA THR A 145 -5.11 10.46 -0.16
C THR A 145 -5.14 11.14 1.20
N ARG A 146 -5.95 10.64 2.14
CA ARG A 146 -6.03 11.15 3.53
C ARG A 146 -4.69 11.05 4.26
N TRP A 147 -3.91 10.01 3.96
CA TRP A 147 -2.62 9.71 4.60
C TRP A 147 -1.42 10.02 3.70
N GLY A 148 -1.58 10.91 2.72
CA GLY A 148 -0.48 11.42 1.90
C GLY A 148 0.02 10.48 0.80
N MET A 149 -0.52 9.27 0.69
CA MET A 149 -0.22 8.31 -0.36
C MET A 149 -1.08 8.56 -1.61
N LYS A 150 -0.63 8.09 -2.76
CA LYS A 150 -1.37 8.19 -4.03
C LYS A 150 -1.25 6.88 -4.80
N ILE A 151 -2.37 6.37 -5.30
CA ILE A 151 -2.35 5.30 -6.30
C ILE A 151 -1.88 5.91 -7.64
N ASN A 152 -1.26 5.08 -8.47
CA ASN A 152 -0.82 5.40 -9.80
C ASN A 152 -1.70 4.69 -10.85
N PRO A 153 -2.75 5.35 -11.35
CA PRO A 153 -3.74 4.68 -12.19
C PRO A 153 -3.15 4.10 -13.48
N THR A 154 -2.11 4.72 -14.02
CA THR A 154 -1.49 4.28 -15.28
C THR A 154 -0.65 3.01 -15.12
N LYS A 155 -0.31 2.63 -13.88
CA LYS A 155 0.43 1.41 -13.58
C LYS A 155 -0.44 0.35 -12.90
N CYS A 156 -1.65 0.72 -12.47
CA CYS A 156 -2.62 -0.24 -11.98
C CYS A 156 -3.11 -1.13 -13.13
N LYS A 157 -3.40 -2.39 -12.83
CA LYS A 157 -3.84 -3.37 -13.82
C LYS A 157 -4.97 -4.20 -13.26
N ILE A 158 -6.06 -4.32 -14.04
CA ILE A 158 -7.16 -5.21 -13.73
C ILE A 158 -7.02 -6.50 -14.53
N ILE A 159 -7.19 -7.64 -13.88
CA ILE A 159 -7.27 -8.96 -14.53
C ILE A 159 -8.61 -9.59 -14.15
N SER A 160 -9.34 -10.07 -15.15
CA SER A 160 -10.64 -10.73 -15.01
C SER A 160 -10.59 -12.12 -15.63
N GLU A 161 -11.20 -13.12 -15.00
CA GLU A 161 -11.17 -14.51 -15.50
C GLU A 161 -11.99 -14.76 -16.79
N ASP A 162 -12.83 -13.80 -17.20
CA ASP A 162 -13.38 -13.75 -18.56
C ASP A 162 -12.98 -12.44 -19.23
N THR A 163 -12.51 -12.55 -20.48
CA THR A 163 -12.11 -11.50 -21.43
C THR A 163 -10.75 -10.82 -21.28
N LYS A 164 -10.04 -10.85 -22.42
CA LYS A 164 -8.84 -10.10 -22.83
C LYS A 164 -8.73 -8.75 -22.14
N ASP A 165 -7.58 -8.51 -21.50
CA ASP A 165 -7.01 -7.20 -21.09
C ASP A 165 -8.00 -6.02 -21.14
N VAL A 166 -8.85 -5.90 -20.12
CA VAL A 166 -9.63 -4.68 -19.91
C VAL A 166 -8.84 -3.78 -18.97
N SER A 167 -8.24 -2.73 -19.55
CA SER A 167 -7.64 -1.63 -18.79
C SER A 167 -8.73 -0.82 -18.11
N THR A 168 -8.68 -0.70 -16.78
CA THR A 168 -9.36 0.38 -16.06
C THR A 168 -8.69 0.69 -14.74
N CYS A 169 -8.58 2.01 -14.50
CA CYS A 169 -8.22 2.81 -13.31
C CYS A 169 -7.32 2.24 -12.21
#